data_AF-A0A358CY97-F1
#
_entry.id   AF-A0A358CY97-F1
#
_cell.length_a   1.000
_cell.length_b   1.000
_cell.length_c   1.000
_cell.angle_alpha   90.00
_cell.angle_beta   90.00
_cell.angle_gamma   90.00
#
_symmetry.space_group_name_H-M   'P 1'
#
loop_
_entity.id
_entity.type
_entity.pdbx_description
1 polymer ?
#
loop_
_entity_poly.entity_id
_entity_poly.type
_entity_poly.pdbx_seq_one_letter_code
_entity_poly.pdbx_strand_id
1 'polypeptide(L)' 'MTSTSFASGPEDEWKLRPLSYNNPGLEVDLGVGLWAWPLPMDFDGDGDLDLVVSCPDKPSNGLWFFENPSQNPAVAMPV' A
#
# COMPACT_ATOMS: atom_id res chain seq x y z
N MET A 1 1.68 -31.18 29.37
CA MET A 1 1.49 -31.47 27.93
C MET A 1 2.04 -30.28 27.18
N THR A 2 3.31 -30.35 26.79
CA THR A 2 4.04 -29.24 26.17
C THR A 2 3.62 -29.19 24.70
N SER A 3 2.87 -28.16 24.32
CA SER A 3 2.50 -27.93 22.93
C SER A 3 3.66 -27.24 22.24
N THR A 4 4.33 -28.00 21.37
CA THR A 4 5.41 -27.52 20.50
C THR A 4 4.80 -26.93 19.22
N SER A 5 5.48 -25.90 18.70
CA SER A 5 5.58 -25.46 17.28
C SER A 5 4.35 -24.72 16.72
N PHE A 6 4.52 -23.72 15.82
CA PHE A 6 5.46 -23.66 14.71
C PHE A 6 6.05 -22.27 14.50
N ALA A 7 7.38 -22.22 14.28
CA ALA A 7 8.02 -21.07 13.67
C ALA A 7 7.63 -21.07 12.18
N SER A 8 6.92 -20.04 11.72
CA SER A 8 6.63 -19.83 10.30
C SER A 8 7.91 -19.42 9.59
N GLY A 9 8.42 -20.28 8.71
CA GLY A 9 9.48 -19.95 7.76
C GLY A 9 8.99 -19.00 6.65
N PRO A 10 9.87 -18.62 5.71
CA PRO A 10 9.70 -17.51 4.76
C PRO A 10 8.64 -17.73 3.66
N GLU A 11 7.74 -18.68 3.83
CA GLU A 11 6.74 -19.10 2.82
C GLU A 11 5.39 -18.38 2.99
N ASP A 12 5.27 -17.59 4.05
CA ASP A 12 4.08 -16.80 4.39
C ASP A 12 4.22 -15.31 4.03
N GLU A 13 5.32 -14.94 3.36
CA GLU A 13 5.72 -13.55 3.12
C GLU A 13 4.84 -12.85 2.06
N TRP A 14 4.21 -13.60 1.14
CA TRP A 14 3.42 -13.03 0.04
C TRP A 14 1.96 -13.53 -0.04
N LYS A 15 1.49 -14.34 0.91
CA LYS A 15 0.08 -14.79 0.91
C LYS A 15 -0.84 -13.60 1.18
N LEU A 16 -1.74 -13.34 0.24
CA LEU A 16 -2.82 -12.36 0.39
C LEU A 16 -3.68 -12.77 1.60
N ARG A 17 -3.55 -12.03 2.70
CA ARG A 17 -4.39 -12.21 3.90
C ARG A 17 -5.51 -11.18 3.84
N PRO A 18 -6.78 -11.59 4.01
CA PRO A 18 -7.87 -10.63 4.17
C PRO A 18 -7.57 -9.71 5.36
N LEU A 19 -7.71 -8.40 5.14
CA LEU A 19 -7.67 -7.42 6.23
C LEU A 19 -8.83 -7.70 7.19
N SER A 20 -8.57 -7.59 8.50
CA SER A 20 -9.64 -7.74 9.49
C SER A 20 -10.63 -6.58 9.36
N TYR A 21 -11.91 -6.84 9.63
CA TYR A 21 -12.89 -5.76 9.67
C TYR A 21 -12.61 -4.83 10.86
N ASN A 22 -12.72 -3.51 10.66
CA ASN A 22 -12.51 -2.49 11.69
C ASN A 22 -11.10 -2.57 12.34
N ASN A 23 -10.06 -2.37 11.55
CA ASN A 23 -8.67 -2.31 12.03
C ASN A 23 -8.39 -0.96 12.71
N PRO A 24 -8.31 -0.87 14.06
CA PRO A 24 -8.19 0.41 14.75
C PRO A 24 -6.83 1.11 14.56
N GLY A 25 -5.82 0.38 14.10
CA GLY A 25 -4.51 0.94 13.74
C GLY A 25 -4.33 1.17 12.24
N LEU A 26 -5.37 0.95 11.42
CA LEU A 26 -5.32 1.24 10.00
C LEU A 26 -5.64 2.72 9.79
N GLU A 27 -4.62 3.47 9.41
CA GLU A 27 -4.75 4.85 8.96
C GLU A 27 -5.30 4.83 7.53
N VAL A 28 -6.42 5.53 7.29
CA VAL A 28 -7.12 5.57 5.99
C VAL A 28 -7.25 7.02 5.52
N ASP A 29 -6.13 7.72 5.53
CA ASP A 29 -6.11 9.18 5.46
C ASP A 29 -5.93 9.73 4.04
N LEU A 30 -5.83 8.88 3.03
CA LEU A 30 -5.51 9.33 1.67
C LEU A 30 -6.64 10.16 1.02
N GLY A 31 -7.88 10.10 1.51
CA GLY A 31 -8.93 11.07 1.15
C GLY A 31 -9.21 11.27 -0.36
N VAL A 32 -8.84 10.29 -1.20
CA VAL A 32 -8.77 10.42 -2.67
C VAL A 32 -10.11 10.30 -3.40
N GLY A 33 -11.19 9.98 -2.69
CA GLY A 33 -12.55 9.85 -3.24
C GLY A 33 -13.02 8.40 -3.43
N LEU A 34 -14.32 8.26 -3.69
CA LEU A 34 -15.03 6.96 -3.68
C LEU A 34 -14.70 6.06 -4.88
N TRP A 35 -14.34 6.63 -6.02
CA TRP A 35 -13.96 5.92 -7.25
C TRP A 35 -12.50 6.14 -7.62
N ALA A 36 -11.63 5.98 -6.63
CA ALA A 36 -10.19 6.10 -6.78
C ALA A 36 -9.62 4.92 -7.58
N TRP A 37 -8.76 5.24 -8.55
CA TRP A 37 -8.03 4.29 -9.38
C TRP A 37 -6.54 4.39 -9.00
N PRO A 38 -6.06 3.51 -8.10
CA PRO A 38 -4.66 3.49 -7.70
C PRO A 38 -3.78 2.88 -8.79
N LEU A 39 -2.67 3.53 -9.06
CA LEU A 39 -1.72 3.20 -10.12
C LEU A 39 -0.32 3.19 -9.49
N PRO A 40 0.20 2.02 -9.09
CA PRO A 40 1.57 1.89 -8.62
C PRO A 40 2.51 2.01 -9.83
N MET A 41 3.36 3.03 -9.84
CA MET A 41 4.37 3.25 -10.88
C MET A 41 5.50 4.16 -10.38
N ASP A 42 6.69 4.00 -10.93
CA ASP A 42 7.79 4.97 -10.83
C ASP A 42 7.41 6.21 -11.65
N PHE A 43 6.87 7.25 -11.00
CA PHE A 43 6.32 8.41 -11.68
C PHE A 43 7.37 9.52 -11.84
N ASP A 44 8.30 9.65 -10.91
CA ASP A 44 9.34 10.67 -10.91
C ASP A 44 10.68 10.21 -11.55
N GLY A 45 10.86 8.90 -11.74
CA GLY A 45 11.99 8.28 -12.42
C GLY A 45 13.18 7.97 -11.52
N ASP A 46 13.02 7.95 -10.20
CA ASP A 46 14.10 7.69 -9.25
C ASP A 46 14.40 6.18 -9.05
N GLY A 47 13.53 5.32 -9.58
CA GLY A 47 13.68 3.88 -9.58
C GLY A 47 13.01 3.14 -8.43
N ASP A 48 12.26 3.83 -7.56
CA ASP A 48 11.32 3.22 -6.64
C ASP A 48 9.84 3.35 -7.12
N LEU A 49 8.90 2.70 -6.42
CA LEU A 49 7.48 2.72 -6.84
C LEU A 49 6.69 3.75 -6.04
N ASP A 50 6.13 4.72 -6.75
CA ASP A 50 5.16 5.67 -6.21
C ASP A 50 3.72 5.15 -6.28
N LEU A 51 2.83 5.94 -5.67
CA LEU A 51 1.40 5.78 -5.83
C LEU A 51 0.78 7.03 -6.49
N VAL A 52 0.28 6.84 -7.71
CA VAL A 52 -0.60 7.79 -8.37
C VAL A 52 -2.05 7.35 -8.18
N VAL A 53 -2.94 8.28 -7.84
CA VAL A 53 -4.38 7.99 -7.74
C VAL A 53 -5.16 8.94 -8.62
N SER A 54 -5.87 8.38 -9.59
CA SER A 54 -6.82 9.12 -10.42
C SER A 54 -8.23 8.93 -9.88
N CYS A 55 -8.95 10.03 -9.63
CA CYS A 55 -10.34 9.98 -9.21
C CYS A 55 -11.18 10.88 -10.11
N PRO A 56 -12.08 10.33 -10.95
CA PRO A 56 -12.96 11.13 -11.78
C PRO A 56 -14.20 11.65 -11.04
N ASP A 57 -14.51 11.11 -9.86
CA ASP A 57 -15.77 11.38 -9.15
C ASP A 57 -15.76 12.71 -8.38
N LYS A 58 -16.95 13.27 -8.12
CA LYS A 58 -17.10 14.48 -7.31
C LYS A 58 -17.39 14.11 -5.85
N PRO A 59 -16.88 14.88 -4.86
CA PRO A 59 -16.18 16.16 -4.99
C PRO A 59 -14.67 16.06 -5.25
N SER A 60 -14.06 14.88 -5.07
CA SER A 60 -12.60 14.67 -5.09
C SER A 60 -12.02 14.44 -6.49
N ASN A 61 -12.48 15.19 -7.49
CA ASN A 61 -11.98 15.05 -8.85
C ASN A 61 -10.53 15.55 -8.92
N GLY A 62 -9.60 14.66 -9.28
CA GLY A 62 -8.20 15.03 -9.33
C GLY A 62 -7.25 13.87 -9.58
N LEU A 63 -5.99 14.25 -9.75
CA LEU A 63 -4.84 13.36 -9.76
C LEU A 63 -4.04 13.62 -8.48
N TRP A 64 -3.86 12.59 -7.67
CA TRP A 64 -3.11 12.63 -6.43
C TRP A 64 -1.82 11.86 -6.61
N PHE A 65 -0.73 12.40 -6.07
CA PHE A 65 0.59 11.81 -6.14
C PHE A 65 1.12 11.61 -4.72
N PHE A 66 1.55 10.39 -4.42
CA PHE A 66 2.15 9.99 -3.17
C PHE A 66 3.54 9.43 -3.47
N GLU A 67 4.54 10.24 -3.15
CA GLU A 67 5.94 9.88 -3.21
C GLU A 67 6.26 8.81 -2.16
N ASN A 68 7.03 7.79 -2.55
CA ASN A 68 7.69 6.93 -1.58
C ASN A 68 9.05 7.55 -1.19
N PRO A 69 9.24 8.06 0.04
CA PRO A 69 10.42 8.85 0.41
C PRO A 69 11.71 8.03 0.56
N SER A 70 11.65 6.73 0.28
CA SER A 70 12.76 5.81 0.53
C SER A 70 13.98 6.14 -0.34
N GLN A 71 13.76 6.70 -1.55
CA GLN A 71 14.76 6.95 -2.59
C GLN A 71 15.73 5.77 -2.80
N ASN A 72 15.29 4.58 -2.41
CA ASN A 72 16.10 3.39 -2.35
C ASN A 72 15.41 2.36 -3.21
N PRO A 73 15.93 2.09 -4.43
CA PRO A 73 15.36 1.11 -5.34
C PRO A 73 15.26 -0.31 -4.77
N ALA A 74 15.96 -0.61 -3.67
CA ALA A 74 15.84 -1.88 -2.95
C ALA A 74 14.60 -1.96 -2.05
N VAL A 75 13.94 -0.84 -1.75
CA VAL A 75 12.71 -0.74 -0.96
C VAL A 75 11.53 -0.62 -1.93
N ALA A 76 11.09 -1.76 -2.45
CA ALA A 76 10.05 -1.83 -3.46
C ALA A 76 8.62 -1.58 -2.92
N MET A 77 8.45 -1.45 -1.60
CA MET A 77 7.15 -1.27 -0.96
C MET A 77 7.06 0.12 -0.34
N PRO A 78 5.92 0.82 -0.47
CA PRO A 78 5.69 2.08 0.23
C PRO A 78 5.77 1.85 1.75
N VAL A 79 6.46 2.76 2.45
CA VAL A 79 6.62 2.73 3.91
C VAL A 79 5.32 3.02 4.66
#